data_AF-H3SF04-F1
#
_entry.id   AF-H3SF04-F1
#
_cell.length_a   1.000
_cell.length_b   1.000
_cell.length_c   1.000
_cell.angle_alpha   90.00
_cell.angle_beta   90.00
_cell.angle_gamma   90.00
#
_symmetry.space_group_name_H-M   'P 1'
#
loop_
_entity.id
_entity.type
_entity.pdbx_description
1 polymer ?
#
loop_
_entity_poly.entity_id
_entity_poly.type
_entity_poly.pdbx_seq_one_letter_code
_entity_poly.pdbx_strand_id
1 'polypeptide(L)' 'MIGTLKYWVNALNASGHIYEVVDRNVVVNVKNVTYVDVITRHAFFCGSGTKPKKCTMSHYLCEEFVKKYPDIPNNMI' A
#
# COMPACT_ATOMS: atom_id res chain seq x y z
N MET A 1 -5.91 8.75 21.41
CA MET A 1 -4.59 9.37 21.14
C MET A 1 -4.57 9.77 19.67
N ILE A 2 -4.45 11.05 19.35
CA ILE A 2 -4.35 11.56 17.97
C ILE A 2 -2.86 11.69 17.65
N GLY A 3 -2.39 10.89 16.69
CA GLY A 3 -1.02 10.93 16.17
C GLY A 3 -1.06 11.19 14.67
N THR A 4 -0.02 11.84 14.13
CA THR A 4 0.08 12.08 12.68
C THR A 4 0.24 10.75 11.93
N LEU A 5 -0.12 10.74 10.65
CA LEU A 5 0.07 9.56 9.80
C LEU A 5 1.53 9.08 9.80
N LYS A 6 2.47 10.02 9.74
CA LYS A 6 3.92 9.76 9.85
C LYS A 6 4.31 9.11 11.18
N TYR A 7 3.76 9.58 12.30
CA TYR A 7 4.00 8.97 13.60
C TYR A 7 3.56 7.50 13.61
N TRP A 8 2.35 7.22 13.12
CA TRP A 8 1.83 5.85 13.09
C TRP A 8 2.60 4.93 12.15
N VAL A 9 2.99 5.41 10.97
CA VAL A 9 3.86 4.64 10.05
C VAL A 9 5.16 4.25 10.76
N ASN A 10 5.82 5.21 11.41
CA ASN A 10 7.06 4.93 12.13
C ASN A 10 6.86 3.93 13.27
N ALA A 11 5.81 4.10 14.08
CA ALA A 11 5.52 3.22 15.20
C ALA A 11 5.20 1.79 14.76
N LEU A 12 4.38 1.62 13.71
CA LEU A 12 4.00 0.31 13.17
C LEU A 12 5.17 -0.38 12.47
N ASN A 13 6.02 0.38 11.79
CA ASN A 13 7.22 -0.17 11.16
C ASN A 13 8.25 -0.60 12.21
N ALA A 14 8.39 0.16 13.30
CA ALA A 14 9.25 -0.22 14.44
C ALA A 14 8.76 -1.50 15.15
N SER A 15 7.46 -1.84 15.05
CA SER A 15 6.91 -3.08 15.61
C SER A 15 6.93 -4.27 14.64
N GLY A 16 7.63 -4.17 13.50
CA GLY A 16 7.84 -5.28 12.55
C GLY A 16 6.77 -5.41 11.45
N HIS A 17 5.86 -4.45 11.33
CA HIS A 17 5.02 -4.33 10.14
C HIS A 17 5.74 -3.56 9.04
N ILE A 18 5.17 -3.56 7.84
CA ILE A 18 5.70 -2.81 6.70
C ILE A 18 4.57 -1.96 6.14
N TYR A 19 4.53 -0.71 6.57
CA TYR A 19 3.60 0.31 6.12
C TYR A 19 4.31 1.32 5.24
N GLU A 20 3.71 1.62 4.09
CA GLU A 20 4.23 2.56 3.10
C GLU A 20 3.20 3.65 2.82
N VAL A 21 3.68 4.89 2.72
CA VAL A 21 2.86 6.01 2.27
C VAL A 21 2.74 5.91 0.76
N VAL A 22 1.51 5.83 0.25
CA VAL A 22 1.24 5.66 -1.20
C VAL A 22 0.47 6.84 -1.80
N ASP A 23 -0.06 7.71 -0.94
CA ASP A 23 -0.66 9.00 -1.27
C ASP A 23 -0.48 9.94 -0.06
N ARG A 24 -0.79 11.24 -0.19
CA ARG A 24 -0.64 12.24 0.88
C ARG A 24 -1.30 11.80 2.19
N ASN A 25 -2.46 11.12 2.10
CA ASN A 25 -3.25 10.71 3.25
C ASN A 25 -3.52 9.20 3.30
N VAL A 26 -2.81 8.40 2.50
CA VAL A 26 -3.03 6.95 2.38
C VAL A 26 -1.75 6.20 2.69
N VAL A 27 -1.89 5.19 3.54
CA VAL A 27 -0.81 4.26 3.89
C VAL A 27 -1.33 2.84 3.71
N VAL A 28 -0.49 1.97 3.17
CA VAL A 28 -0.81 0.55 2.96
C VAL A 28 0.09 -0.33 3.81
N ASN A 29 -0.48 -1.38 4.41
CA ASN A 29 0.30 -2.50 4.90
C ASN A 29 0.71 -3.35 3.70
N VAL A 30 1.99 -3.34 3.36
CA VAL A 30 2.54 -4.02 2.17
C VAL A 30 2.21 -5.50 2.17
N LYS A 31 2.26 -6.16 3.34
CA LYS A 31 2.00 -7.60 3.46
C LYS A 31 0.56 -7.99 3.10
N ASN A 32 -0.36 -7.03 3.11
CA ASN A 32 -1.77 -7.27 2.81
C ASN A 32 -2.15 -6.87 1.38
N VAL A 33 -1.23 -6.25 0.63
CA VAL A 33 -1.48 -5.89 -0.77
C VAL A 33 -1.40 -7.17 -1.61
N THR A 34 -2.50 -7.49 -2.29
CA THR A 34 -2.59 -8.71 -3.11
C THR A 34 -2.34 -8.45 -4.58
N TYR A 35 -2.58 -7.22 -5.04
CA TYR A 35 -2.42 -6.82 -6.43
C TYR A 35 -2.31 -5.30 -6.53
N VAL A 36 -1.51 -4.80 -7.47
CA VAL A 36 -1.44 -3.38 -7.81
C VAL A 36 -1.86 -3.19 -9.27
N ASP A 37 -2.94 -2.42 -9.48
CA ASP A 37 -3.29 -1.92 -10.81
C ASP A 37 -2.57 -0.60 -11.02
N VAL A 38 -1.51 -0.62 -11.84
CA VAL A 38 -0.68 0.54 -12.15
C VAL A 38 -1.41 1.50 -13.10
N ILE A 39 -2.26 0.98 -13.98
CA ILE A 39 -3.04 1.78 -14.95
C ILE A 39 -4.05 2.66 -14.20
N THR A 40 -4.82 2.07 -13.28
CA THR A 40 -5.79 2.83 -12.48
C THR A 40 -5.21 3.35 -11.16
N ARG A 41 -3.97 2.99 -10.82
CA ARG A 41 -3.24 3.33 -9.59
C ARG A 41 -3.98 2.93 -8.32
N HIS A 42 -4.42 1.67 -8.26
CA HIS A 42 -5.07 1.11 -7.09
C HIS A 42 -4.27 -0.05 -6.50
N ALA A 43 -4.05 -0.02 -5.19
CA ALA A 43 -3.64 -1.20 -4.43
C ALA A 43 -4.89 -1.95 -3.96
N PHE A 44 -4.93 -3.26 -4.17
CA PHE A 44 -6.03 -4.13 -3.79
C PHE A 44 -5.66 -5.00 -2.58
N PHE A 45 -6.67 -5.28 -1.76
CA PHE A 45 -6.57 -6.11 -0.56
C PHE A 45 -7.69 -7.14 -0.60
N CYS A 46 -7.32 -8.40 -0.84
CA CYS A 46 -8.24 -9.53 -0.87
C CYS A 46 -7.93 -10.47 0.30
N GLY A 47 -8.76 -10.44 1.34
CA GLY A 47 -8.72 -11.41 2.44
C GLY A 47 -9.77 -12.50 2.24
N SER A 48 -9.45 -13.75 2.61
CA SER A 48 -10.41 -14.86 2.58
C SER A 48 -11.68 -14.51 3.38
N GLY A 49 -12.85 -14.65 2.75
CA GLY A 49 -14.15 -14.37 3.38
C GLY A 49 -14.47 -12.87 3.61
N THR A 50 -13.65 -11.95 3.09
CA THR A 50 -13.88 -10.50 3.23
C THR A 50 -14.16 -9.84 1.88
N LYS A 51 -15.01 -8.81 1.87
CA LYS A 51 -15.24 -8.00 0.67
C LYS A 51 -13.91 -7.37 0.23
N PRO A 52 -13.52 -7.47 -1.06
CA PRO A 52 -12.32 -6.83 -1.57
C PRO A 52 -12.31 -5.34 -1.27
N LYS A 53 -11.17 -4.84 -0.80
CA LYS A 53 -10.94 -3.42 -0.59
C LYS A 53 -9.86 -2.93 -1.54
N LYS A 54 -9.86 -1.63 -1.80
CA LYS A 54 -8.81 -0.98 -2.56
C LYS A 54 -8.57 0.44 -2.06
N CYS A 55 -7.39 0.97 -2.33
CA CYS A 55 -7.08 2.38 -2.12
C CYS A 55 -6.34 2.95 -3.32
N THR A 56 -6.50 4.25 -3.55
CA THR A 56 -5.79 4.99 -4.60
C THR A 56 -4.35 5.26 -4.18
N MET A 57 -3.45 5.26 -5.16
CA MET A 57 -2.05 5.63 -5.03
C MET A 57 -1.77 6.85 -5.92
N SER A 58 -0.91 7.75 -5.46
CA SER A 58 -0.38 8.80 -6.32
C SER A 58 0.51 8.17 -7.40
N HIS A 59 0.58 8.79 -8.58
CA HIS A 59 1.32 8.25 -9.73
C HIS A 59 2.77 7.91 -9.39
N TYR A 60 3.52 8.88 -8.86
CA TYR A 60 4.93 8.72 -8.53
C TYR A 60 5.15 7.62 -7.48
N LEU A 61 4.35 7.61 -6.40
CA LEU A 61 4.48 6.61 -5.35
C LEU A 61 4.04 5.21 -5.81
N CYS A 62 3.12 5.12 -6.77
CA CYS A 62 2.72 3.84 -7.37
C CYS A 62 3.91 3.22 -8.14
N GLU A 63 4.61 4.00 -8.96
CA GLU A 63 5.80 3.53 -9.67
C GLU A 63 6.93 3.12 -8.72
N GLU A 64 7.20 3.92 -7.68
CA GLU A 64 8.21 3.57 -6.67
C GLU A 64 7.82 2.30 -5.88
N PHE A 65 6.54 2.16 -5.54
CA PHE A 65 6.05 1.00 -4.80
C PHE A 65 6.23 -0.29 -5.58
N VAL A 66 5.86 -0.32 -6.87
CA VAL A 66 6.01 -1.51 -7.72
C VAL A 66 7.48 -1.85 -7.95
N LYS A 67 8.35 -0.86 -8.13
CA LYS A 67 9.80 -1.08 -8.22
C LYS A 67 10.39 -1.66 -6.92
N LYS A 68 9.88 -1.21 -5.77
CA LYS A 68 10.34 -1.65 -4.45
C LYS A 68 9.84 -3.04 -4.07
N TYR A 69 8.66 -3.44 -4.54
CA TYR A 69 8.01 -4.71 -4.21
C TYR A 69 7.65 -5.51 -5.48
N PRO A 70 8.66 -6.02 -6.21
CA PRO A 70 8.45 -6.69 -7.50
C PRO A 70 7.66 -8.01 -7.37
N ASP A 71 7.64 -8.63 -6.20
CA ASP A 71 6.90 -9.88 -5.94
C ASP A 71 5.38 -9.67 -5.87
N ILE A 72 4.91 -8.42 -5.75
CA ILE A 72 3.48 -8.10 -5.74
C ILE A 72 2.98 -8.04 -7.20
N PRO A 73 2.00 -8.90 -7.57
CA PRO A 73 1.49 -8.93 -8.93
C PRO A 73 0.91 -7.58 -9.36
N ASN A 74 1.18 -7.20 -10.62
CA ASN A 74 0.74 -5.94 -11.19
C ASN A 74 0.54 -6.07 -12.72
N ASN A 75 -0.11 -5.07 -13.34
CA ASN A 75 -0.34 -4.99 -14.80
C ASN A 75 0.64 -4.07 -15.52
N MET A 76 1.85 -3.88 -15.00
CA MET A 76 2.91 -3.19 -15.72
C MET A 76 3.41 -4.13 -16.85
N ILE A 77 3.40 -3.64 -18.09
CA ILE A 77 3.90 -4.36 -19.29
C ILE A 77 5.43 -4.36 -19.30
#